data_AF-J9DP23-F1
#
_entry.id   AF-J9DP23-F1
#
_cell.length_a   1.000
_cell.length_b   1.000
_cell.length_c   1.000
_cell.angle_alpha   90.00
_cell.angle_beta   90.00
_cell.angle_gamma   90.00
#
_symmetry.space_group_name_H-M   'P 1'
#
loop_
_entity.id
_entity.type
_entity.pdbx_description
1 polymer ?
#
loop_
_entity_poly.entity_id
_entity_poly.type
_entity_poly.pdbx_seq_one_letter_code
_entity_poly.pdbx_strand_id
1 'polypeptide(L)' 'YHVLIASIKLDVFGGRVRKGERIGIAKDHRCIYADDGSDPFVRLQLFKQGRPIDPTFHLWN' A
#
# COMPACT_ATOMS: atom_id res chain seq x y z
N TYR A 1 -11.17 -2.37 10.64
CA TYR A 1 -10.51 -1.74 9.49
C TYR A 1 -9.67 -2.78 8.79
N HIS A 2 -9.47 -2.67 7.49
CA HIS A 2 -8.37 -3.33 6.78
C HIS A 2 -7.82 -2.39 5.71
N VAL A 3 -6.60 -2.65 5.25
CA VAL A 3 -5.93 -1.82 4.25
C VAL A 3 -5.42 -2.70 3.11
N LEU A 4 -5.57 -2.21 1.88
CA LEU A 4 -4.87 -2.76 0.73
C LEU A 4 -3.76 -1.79 0.36
N ILE A 5 -2.55 -2.32 0.22
CA ILE A 5 -1.35 -1.57 -0.18
C ILE A 5 -0.85 -2.19 -1.47
N ALA A 6 -0.71 -1.38 -2.52
CA ALA A 6 -0.22 -1.80 -3.83
C ALA A 6 0.92 -0.87 -4.28
N SER A 7 1.50 -1.19 -5.43
CA SER A 7 2.66 -0.48 -5.98
C SER A 7 3.88 -0.58 -5.05
N ILE A 8 4.10 -1.78 -4.49
CA ILE A 8 5.23 -2.09 -3.62
C ILE A 8 5.92 -3.38 -4.06
N LYS A 9 7.24 -3.42 -3.93
CA LYS A 9 8.00 -4.68 -3.87
C LYS A 9 8.04 -5.11 -2.41
N LEU A 10 7.36 -6.23 -2.11
CA LEU A 10 7.31 -6.79 -0.76
C LEU A 10 8.68 -7.35 -0.35
N ASP A 11 9.07 -7.08 0.90
CA ASP A 11 10.24 -7.71 1.51
C ASP A 11 9.92 -9.15 1.93
N VAL A 12 8.68 -9.43 2.35
CA VAL A 12 8.16 -10.75 2.73
C VAL A 12 6.72 -10.93 2.21
N PHE A 13 6.40 -12.13 1.72
CA PHE A 13 5.05 -12.48 1.29
C PHE A 13 4.26 -13.14 2.42
N GLY A 14 3.12 -12.55 2.78
CA GLY A 14 2.22 -13.07 3.81
C GLY A 14 2.72 -12.85 5.24
N GLY A 15 1.89 -13.25 6.21
CA GLY A 15 2.19 -13.12 7.64
C GLY A 15 1.56 -11.89 8.32
N ARG A 16 1.93 -11.69 9.59
CA ARG A 16 1.49 -10.56 10.41
C ARG A 16 2.56 -9.48 10.42
N VAL A 17 2.14 -8.22 10.43
CA VAL A 17 3.02 -7.05 10.52
C VAL A 17 2.64 -6.19 11.73
N ARG A 18 3.58 -5.40 12.24
CA ARG A 18 3.38 -4.44 13.34
C ARG A 18 3.30 -3.01 12.81
N LYS A 19 2.68 -2.12 13.60
CA LYS A 19 2.69 -0.68 13.30
C LYS A 19 4.15 -0.18 13.25
N GLY A 20 4.50 0.51 12.16
CA GLY A 20 5.85 1.04 11.93
C GLY A 20 6.84 0.02 11.36
N GLU A 21 6.44 -1.24 11.18
CA GLU A 21 7.27 -2.25 10.53
C GLU A 21 7.40 -1.95 9.04
N ARG A 22 8.62 -2.06 8.51
CA ARG A 22 8.88 -1.95 7.07
C ARG A 22 8.40 -3.22 6.38
N ILE A 23 7.58 -3.05 5.35
CA ILE A 23 6.99 -4.18 4.60
C ILE A 23 7.49 -4.28 3.14
N GLY A 24 8.27 -3.29 2.68
CA GLY A 24 8.73 -3.24 1.30
C GLY A 24 9.25 -1.88 0.87
N ILE A 25 9.42 -1.73 -0.45
CA ILE A 25 9.84 -0.49 -1.12
C ILE A 25 8.78 -0.09 -2.15
N ALA A 26 8.45 1.19 -2.20
CA ALA A 26 7.55 1.73 -3.22
C ALA A 26 8.08 1.47 -4.63
N LYS A 27 7.16 1.19 -5.56
CA LYS A 27 7.46 0.90 -6.96
C LYS A 27 6.44 1.59 -7.84
N ASP A 28 6.82 1.90 -9.06
CA ASP A 28 5.89 2.32 -10.09
C ASP A 28 5.31 1.11 -10.82
N HIS A 29 4.63 0.21 -10.08
CA HIS A 29 3.91 -0.88 -10.72
C HIS A 29 2.56 -0.37 -11.23
N ARG A 30 2.42 -0.31 -12.56
CA ARG A 30 1.12 -0.32 -13.23
C ARG A 30 0.61 -1.78 -13.31
N CYS A 31 -0.48 -2.05 -14.04
CA CYS A 31 -1.07 -3.40 -14.16
C CYS A 31 -0.11 -4.49 -14.71
N ILE A 32 1.08 -4.09 -15.17
CA ILE A 32 2.15 -4.94 -15.67
C ILE A 32 3.39 -4.59 -14.82
N TYR A 33 4.16 -5.61 -14.41
CA TYR A 33 5.45 -5.48 -13.72
C TYR A 33 6.56 -4.92 -14.63
N ALA A 34 6.26 -3.87 -15.40
CA ALA A 34 7.24 -3.11 -16.14
C ALA A 34 7.53 -1.85 -15.32
N ASP A 35 8.77 -1.70 -14.86
CA ASP A 35 9.26 -0.45 -14.29
C ASP A 35 9.37 0.54 -15.47
N ASP A 36 8.32 1.32 -15.75
CA ASP A 36 8.23 2.18 -16.93
C ASP A 36 8.71 3.62 -16.71
N GLY A 37 9.51 3.81 -15.65
CA GLY A 37 10.33 4.99 -15.44
C GLY A 37 9.62 6.20 -14.82
N SER A 38 8.43 6.05 -14.24
CA SER A 38 7.80 7.12 -13.47
C SER A 38 8.08 7.03 -11.96
N ASP A 39 7.65 8.05 -11.22
CA ASP A 39 7.98 8.20 -9.81
C ASP A 39 7.31 7.10 -8.98
N PRO A 40 8.06 6.37 -8.12
CA PRO A 40 7.49 5.37 -7.25
C PRO A 40 6.44 5.98 -6.30
N PHE A 41 5.28 5.33 -6.21
CA PHE A 41 4.22 5.74 -5.30
C PHE A 41 3.66 4.54 -4.53
N VAL A 42 3.02 4.81 -3.39
CA VAL A 42 2.25 3.81 -2.66
C VAL A 42 0.77 4.05 -2.90
N ARG A 43 0.05 3.03 -3.36
CA ARG A 43 -1.41 3.08 -3.42
C ARG A 43 -1.97 2.49 -2.14
N LEU A 44 -2.74 3.29 -1.41
CA LEU A 44 -3.36 2.90 -0.15
C LEU A 44 -4.89 2.99 -0.26
N GLN A 45 -5.57 1.91 0.09
CA GLN A 45 -7.03 1.86 0.17
C GLN A 45 -7.44 1.40 1.56
N LEU A 46 -8.16 2.27 2.29
CA LEU A 46 -8.64 1.99 3.63
C LEU A 46 -10.10 1.54 3.60
N PHE A 47 -10.41 0.49 4.34
CA PHE A 47 -11.75 -0.06 4.43
C PHE A 47 -12.24 -0.10 5.89
N LYS A 48 -13.50 0.28 6.09
CA LYS A 48 -14.24 0.11 7.35
C LYS A 48 -15.53 -0.65 7.06
N GLN A 49 -15.72 -1.78 7.74
CA GLN A 49 -16.88 -2.67 7.56
C GLN A 49 -17.11 -3.04 6.08
N GLY A 50 -16.03 -3.31 5.34
CA GLY A 50 -16.09 -3.69 3.93
C GLY A 50 -16.28 -2.53 2.94
N ARG A 51 -16.47 -1.28 3.40
CA ARG A 51 -16.61 -0.11 2.53
C ARG A 51 -15.30 0.67 2.42
N PRO A 52 -14.89 1.08 1.20
CA PRO A 52 -13.75 1.99 1.06
C PRO A 52 -14.11 3.34 1.67
N ILE A 53 -13.17 3.93 2.40
CA ILE A 53 -13.30 5.25 3.02
C ILE A 53 -12.07 6.08 2.65
N ASP A 54 -12.21 7.40 2.69
CA ASP A 54 -11.12 8.32 2.42
C ASP A 54 -10.00 8.15 3.46
N PRO A 55 -8.81 7.66 3.07
CA PRO A 55 -7.73 7.48 4.01
C PRO A 55 -7.17 8.83 4.49
N THR A 56 -7.26 9.91 3.71
CA THR A 56 -6.61 11.18 4.06
C THR A 56 -7.15 11.78 5.35
N PHE A 57 -8.46 11.72 5.57
CA PHE A 57 -9.10 12.13 6.82
C PHE A 57 -8.65 11.29 8.04
N HIS A 58 -8.19 10.06 7.81
CA HIS A 58 -7.76 9.12 8.85
C HIS A 58 -6.24 9.00 8.99
N LEU A 59 -5.47 9.60 8.07
CA LEU A 59 -4.01 9.62 8.07
C LEU A 59 -3.43 10.88 8.72
N TRP A 60 -4.27 11.87 9.02
CA TRP A 60 -3.86 13.03 9.79
C TRP A 60 -3.61 12.61 11.23
N ASN A 61 -2.39 12.84 11.69
CA ASN A 61 -1.93 12.66 13.06
C ASN A 61 -1.55 14.01 13.65
#